data_AF-M5P0G1-F1
#
_entry.id   AF-M5P0G1-F1
#
_cell.length_a   1.000
_cell.length_b   1.000
_cell.length_c   1.000
_cell.angle_alpha   90.00
_cell.angle_beta   90.00
_cell.angle_gamma   90.00
#
_symmetry.space_group_name_H-M   'P 1'
#
loop_
_entity.id
_entity.type
_entity.pdbx_description
1 polymer ?
#
loop_
_entity_poly.entity_id
_entity_poly.type
_entity_poly.pdbx_seq_one_letter_code
_entity_poly.pdbx_strand_id
1 'polypeptide(L)'
;MIMPLFFAVSLSAAHGETRVYDNLTEEQKQELASMQKDIMEKKKQLINKYVEYGIIDQERGKEIKSHIERRYENNKKNGFMPKWDHHKEKFHQH
;
A
#
# COMPACT_ATOMS: atom_id res chain seq x y z
N MET A 1 1.43 -12.06 -36.81
CA MET A 1 0.96 -11.27 -35.66
C MET A 1 0.48 -12.29 -34.62
N ILE A 2 1.28 -12.51 -33.57
CA ILE A 2 1.12 -13.66 -32.66
C ILE A 2 0.08 -13.31 -31.58
N MET A 3 -0.75 -14.32 -31.26
CA MET A 3 -2.00 -14.31 -30.50
C MET A 3 -1.97 -13.66 -29.10
N PRO A 4 -3.15 -13.20 -28.61
CA PRO A 4 -3.31 -12.67 -27.26
C PRO A 4 -3.21 -13.83 -26.26
N LEU A 5 -2.24 -13.75 -25.35
CA LEU A 5 -2.16 -14.68 -24.24
C LEU A 5 -3.20 -14.26 -23.20
N PHE A 6 -4.37 -14.90 -23.28
CA PHE A 6 -5.40 -14.85 -22.25
C PHE A 6 -4.75 -15.16 -20.90
N PHE A 7 -4.67 -14.14 -20.04
CA PHE A 7 -4.39 -14.29 -18.62
C PHE A 7 -5.57 -15.08 -18.02
N ALA A 8 -5.51 -16.40 -18.07
CA ALA A 8 -6.38 -17.27 -17.30
C ALA A 8 -5.92 -17.20 -15.85
N VAL A 9 -6.24 -16.10 -15.16
CA VAL A 9 -6.29 -16.12 -13.69
C VAL A 9 -7.50 -16.97 -13.35
N SER A 10 -7.21 -18.20 -12.93
CA SER A 10 -8.16 -19.10 -12.29
C SER A 10 -8.78 -18.37 -11.10
N LEU A 11 -9.96 -17.79 -11.30
CA LEU A 11 -10.79 -17.13 -10.30
C LEU A 11 -11.44 -18.18 -9.37
N SER A 12 -10.63 -19.06 -8.75
CA SER A 12 -11.12 -20.21 -7.99
C SER A 12 -10.86 -20.13 -6.47
N ALA A 13 -10.41 -19.00 -5.94
CA ALA A 13 -10.14 -18.87 -4.50
C ALA A 13 -10.66 -17.54 -3.92
N ALA A 14 -11.84 -17.09 -4.36
CA ALA A 14 -12.51 -15.92 -3.78
C ALA A 14 -13.06 -16.19 -2.36
N HIS A 15 -12.84 -17.36 -1.77
CA HIS A 15 -13.01 -17.67 -0.35
C HIS A 15 -11.82 -18.54 0.09
N GLY A 16 -10.82 -17.96 0.76
CA GLY A 16 -9.62 -18.70 1.17
C GLY A 16 -8.95 -18.01 2.35
N GLU A 17 -8.59 -18.82 3.34
CA GLU A 17 -7.93 -18.48 4.60
C GLU A 17 -6.88 -17.37 4.49
N THR A 18 -6.79 -16.51 5.51
CA THR A 18 -5.78 -15.45 5.60
C THR A 18 -4.37 -16.07 5.54
N ARG A 19 -3.70 -15.94 4.40
CA ARG A 19 -2.30 -16.37 4.29
C ARG A 19 -1.37 -15.38 4.98
N VAL A 20 -0.50 -15.88 5.84
CA VAL A 20 0.59 -15.11 6.46
C VAL A 20 1.57 -14.69 5.38
N TYR A 21 2.06 -13.45 5.40
CA TYR A 21 2.98 -12.89 4.38
C TYR A 21 4.24 -13.71 4.17
N ASP A 22 4.73 -14.38 5.22
CA ASP A 22 5.91 -15.24 5.16
C ASP A 22 5.72 -16.43 4.19
N ASN A 23 4.48 -16.81 3.92
CA ASN A 23 4.13 -17.92 3.01
C ASN A 23 4.01 -17.48 1.54
N LEU A 24 4.24 -16.20 1.22
CA LEU A 24 4.26 -15.71 -0.17
C LEU A 24 5.56 -16.08 -0.88
N THR A 25 5.48 -16.31 -2.19
CA THR A 25 6.67 -16.47 -3.04
C THR A 25 7.42 -15.15 -3.17
N GLU A 26 8.71 -15.20 -3.55
CA GLU A 26 9.50 -13.98 -3.75
C GLU A 26 8.94 -13.11 -4.88
N GLU A 27 8.40 -13.70 -5.94
CA GLU A 27 7.72 -12.97 -7.02
C GLU A 27 6.49 -12.21 -6.50
N GLN A 28 5.66 -12.84 -5.65
CA GLN A 28 4.50 -12.19 -5.03
C GLN A 28 4.91 -11.04 -4.12
N LYS A 29 5.98 -11.21 -3.33
CA LYS A 29 6.51 -10.14 -2.46
C LYS A 29 7.04 -8.97 -3.28
N GLN A 30 7.72 -9.25 -4.39
CA GLN A 30 8.22 -8.22 -5.31
C GLN A 30 7.09 -7.46 -5.98
N GLU A 31 6.03 -8.14 -6.40
CA GLU A 31 4.82 -7.50 -6.96
C GLU A 31 4.22 -6.51 -5.95
N LEU A 32 4.00 -6.94 -4.71
CA LEU A 32 3.48 -6.08 -3.64
C LEU A 32 4.40 -4.88 -3.35
N ALA A 33 5.71 -5.09 -3.33
CA ALA A 33 6.69 -4.02 -3.12
C ALA A 33 6.65 -3.00 -4.26
N SER A 34 6.54 -3.46 -5.51
CA SER A 34 6.40 -2.60 -6.69
C SER A 34 5.14 -1.74 -6.59
N MET A 35 3.99 -2.36 -6.29
CA MET A 35 2.73 -1.64 -6.13
C MET A 35 2.80 -0.59 -5.01
N GLN A 36 3.43 -0.92 -3.88
CA GLN A 36 3.58 0.03 -2.77
C GLN A 36 4.47 1.21 -3.11
N LYS A 37 5.52 0.99 -3.91
CA LYS A 37 6.37 2.05 -4.42
C LYS A 37 5.58 2.98 -5.34
N ASP A 38 4.80 2.43 -6.26
CA ASP A 38 3.95 3.22 -7.16
C ASP A 38 2.92 4.06 -6.39
N ILE A 39 2.29 3.48 -5.36
CA ILE A 39 1.36 4.20 -4.47
C ILE A 39 2.07 5.35 -3.75
N MET A 40 3.28 5.11 -3.23
CA MET A 40 4.08 6.15 -2.57
C MET A 40 4.38 7.32 -3.53
N GLU A 41 4.83 7.01 -4.75
CA GLU A 41 5.13 8.00 -5.77
C GLU A 41 3.89 8.81 -6.18
N LYS A 42 2.75 8.13 -6.40
CA LYS A 42 1.47 8.79 -6.71
C LYS A 42 1.01 9.71 -5.58
N LYS A 43 1.18 9.31 -4.32
CA LYS A 43 0.88 10.18 -3.18
C LYS A 43 1.77 11.43 -3.17
N LYS A 44 3.07 11.29 -3.42
CA LYS A 44 3.98 12.45 -3.52
C LYS A 44 3.58 13.39 -4.66
N GLN A 45 3.17 12.85 -5.81
CA GLN A 45 2.65 13.64 -6.93
C GLN A 45 1.39 14.42 -6.55
N LEU A 46 0.45 13.78 -5.84
CA LEU A 46 -0.77 14.44 -5.35
C LEU A 46 -0.44 15.60 -4.40
N ILE A 47 0.50 15.41 -3.46
CA ILE A 47 0.94 16.48 -2.56
C ILE A 47 1.58 17.63 -3.32
N ASN A 48 2.37 17.37 -4.37
CA ASN A 48 2.89 18.45 -5.22
C ASN A 48 1.76 19.23 -5.89
N LYS A 49 0.68 18.58 -6.33
CA LYS A 49 -0.50 19.27 -6.88
C LYS A 49 -1.24 20.10 -5.84
N TYR A 50 -1.32 19.64 -4.60
CA TYR A 50 -1.89 20.46 -3.52
C TYR A 50 -1.04 21.71 -3.22
N VAL A 51 0.28 21.62 -3.31
CA VAL A 51 1.17 22.80 -3.21
C VAL A 51 0.97 23.73 -4.41
N GLU A 52 0.92 23.18 -5.62
CA GLU A 52 0.72 23.94 -6.87
C GLU A 52 -0.60 24.71 -6.88
N TYR A 53 -1.68 24.11 -6.36
CA TYR A 53 -3.00 24.73 -6.29
C TYR A 53 -3.19 25.61 -5.04
N GLY A 54 -2.15 25.77 -4.22
CA GLY A 54 -2.21 26.59 -3.00
C GLY A 54 -3.11 26.03 -1.90
N ILE A 55 -3.46 24.73 -1.96
CA ILE A 55 -4.25 24.05 -0.93
C ILE A 55 -3.41 23.86 0.35
N ILE A 56 -2.09 23.64 0.18
CA ILE A 56 -1.11 23.58 1.27
C ILE A 56 0.13 24.38 0.90
N ASP A 57 0.87 24.86 1.91
CA ASP A 57 2.15 25.53 1.69
C ASP A 57 3.29 24.54 1.34
N GLN A 58 4.43 25.10 0.91
CA GLN A 58 5.58 24.29 0.50
C GLN A 58 6.24 23.51 1.65
N GLU A 59 6.26 24.07 2.85
CA GLU A 59 6.89 23.45 4.01
C GLU A 59 6.09 22.22 4.44
N ARG A 60 4.77 22.39 4.57
CA ARG A 60 3.82 21.33 4.84
C ARG A 60 3.85 20.25 3.78
N GLY A 61 3.95 20.63 2.50
CA GLY A 61 4.14 19.68 1.40
C GLY A 61 5.42 18.85 1.54
N LYS A 62 6.53 19.43 2.00
CA LYS A 62 7.79 18.71 2.26
C LYS A 62 7.65 17.76 3.45
N GLU A 63 7.05 18.20 4.55
CA GLU A 63 6.80 17.37 5.73
C GLU A 63 5.99 16.12 5.37
N ILE A 64 4.85 16.31 4.67
CA ILE A 64 3.97 15.19 4.30
C ILE A 64 4.71 14.19 3.41
N LYS A 65 5.51 14.65 2.44
CA LYS A 65 6.32 13.76 1.59
C LYS A 65 7.35 12.97 2.41
N SER A 66 8.00 13.58 3.39
CA SER A 66 8.92 12.88 4.30
C SER A 66 8.18 11.82 5.14
N HIS A 67 6.98 12.13 5.63
CA HIS A 67 6.15 11.15 6.34
C HIS A 67 5.73 9.97 5.45
N ILE A 68 5.42 10.23 4.19
CA ILE A 68 5.10 9.18 3.20
C ILE A 68 6.30 8.23 3.02
N GLU A 69 7.50 8.76 2.83
CA GLU A 69 8.74 7.97 2.69
C GLU A 69 9.03 7.16 3.96
N ARG A 70 8.94 7.79 5.14
CA ARG A 70 9.12 7.10 6.42
C ARG A 70 8.12 5.96 6.59
N ARG A 71 6.87 6.17 6.18
CA ARG A 71 5.83 5.12 6.25
C ARG A 71 6.14 3.97 5.30
N TYR A 72 6.63 4.27 4.09
CA TYR A 72 7.05 3.24 3.14
C TYR A 72 8.17 2.37 3.72
N GLU A 73 9.22 2.97 4.28
CA GLU A 73 10.32 2.22 4.91
C GLU A 73 9.86 1.38 6.11
N ASN A 74 8.95 1.92 6.93
CA ASN A 74 8.38 1.16 8.05
C ASN A 74 7.52 -0.02 7.57
N ASN A 75 6.73 0.19 6.51
CA ASN A 75 5.89 -0.87 5.95
C ASN A 75 6.74 -1.95 5.27
N LYS A 76 7.84 -1.59 4.61
CA LYS A 76 8.78 -2.52 3.99
C LYS A 76 9.31 -3.56 4.98
N LYS A 77 9.58 -3.15 6.24
CA LYS A 77 10.03 -4.06 7.31
C LYS A 77 9.00 -5.14 7.67
N ASN A 78 7.71 -4.84 7.50
CA ASN A 78 6.59 -5.74 7.81
C ASN A 78 5.97 -6.34 6.54
N GLY A 79 6.68 -6.34 5.41
CA GLY A 79 6.14 -6.89 4.17
C GLY A 79 4.93 -6.14 3.60
N PHE A 80 4.80 -4.86 3.93
CA PHE A 80 3.65 -4.02 3.55
C PHE A 80 2.28 -4.52 4.04
N MET A 81 2.24 -5.40 5.06
CA MET A 81 0.99 -5.86 5.63
C MET A 81 0.29 -4.77 6.45
N PRO A 82 -1.02 -4.54 6.23
CA PRO A 82 -1.83 -3.76 7.16
C PRO A 82 -1.92 -4.48 8.51
N LYS A 83 -1.82 -3.71 9.60
CA LYS A 83 -2.13 -4.23 10.94
C LYS A 83 -3.66 -4.31 11.06
N TRP A 84 -4.21 -5.48 10.73
CA TRP A 84 -5.64 -5.76 10.86
C TRP A 84 -6.07 -6.07 12.29
N ASP A 85 -5.17 -5.94 13.29
CA ASP A 85 -5.51 -6.16 14.69
C ASP A 85 -6.69 -5.28 15.07
N HIS A 86 -7.84 -5.95 15.17
CA HIS A 86 -9.11 -5.36 15.48
C HIS A 86 -8.99 -4.68 16.83
N HIS A 87 -9.26 -3.38 16.85
CA HIS A 87 -9.77 -2.72 18.03
C HIS A 87 -11.01 -3.51 18.48
N LYS A 88 -10.83 -4.47 19.39
CA LYS A 88 -11.91 -4.92 20.25
C LYS A 88 -12.16 -3.72 21.17
N GLU A 89 -12.94 -2.76 20.69
CA GLU A 89 -13.46 -1.68 21.51
C GLU A 89 -14.09 -2.32 22.74
N LYS A 90 -13.44 -2.11 23.88
CA LYS A 90 -14.08 -2.33 25.17
C LYS A 90 -15.07 -1.17 25.33
N PHE A 91 -16.28 -1.34 24.80
CA PHE A 91 -17.42 -0.52 25.20
C PHE A 91 -17.67 -0.81 26.69
N HIS A 92 -17.00 -0.07 27.56
CA HIS A 92 -17.39 0.03 28.95
C HIS A 92 -18.66 0.87 28.99
N GLN A 93 -19.80 0.21 29.12
CA GLN A 93 -21.06 0.85 29.48
C GLN A 93 -20.91 1.41 30.90
N HIS A 94 -20.95 2.73 31.04
CA HIS A 94 -21.19 3.42 32.31
C HIS A 94 -22.15 4.59 32.06
#